data_AF-A0A359MYI3-F1
#
_entry.id   AF-A0A359MYI3-F1
#
_cell.length_a   1.000
_cell.length_b   1.000
_cell.length_c   1.000
_cell.angle_alpha   90.00
_cell.angle_beta   90.00
_cell.angle_gamma   90.00
#
_symmetry.space_group_name_H-M   'P 1'
#
loop_
_entity.id
_entity.type
_entity.pdbx_description
1 polymer ?
#
loop_
_entity_poly.entity_id
_entity_poly.type
_entity_poly.pdbx_seq_one_letter_code
_entity_poly.pdbx_strand_id
1 'polypeptide(L)'
;MPSFNPNDSGQDITGLLRGQNLDDVYLGNEAPTAVALNLINAALSLLAAVCIGLLVYAGFLWVWARGNQDEVKKAKDMIQGTVIGLVIVLAALGITQFVFTTVGDITGATVNTGAATS
;
A
#
# COMPACT_ATOMS: atom_id res chain seq x y z
N MET A 1 -42.62 24.47 16.41
CA MET A 1 -41.30 24.17 17.02
C MET A 1 -41.06 22.68 16.91
N PRO A 2 -39.94 22.21 16.32
CA PRO A 2 -39.59 20.79 16.31
C PRO A 2 -39.47 20.30 17.76
N SER A 3 -40.16 19.22 18.12
CA SER A 3 -40.08 18.61 19.45
C SER A 3 -38.85 17.71 19.52
N PHE A 4 -37.94 17.96 20.47
CA PHE A 4 -36.88 17.03 20.81
C PHE A 4 -37.48 15.85 21.56
N ASN A 5 -37.72 14.74 20.85
CA ASN A 5 -38.06 13.48 21.48
C ASN A 5 -36.75 12.72 21.77
N PRO A 6 -36.42 12.40 23.03
CA PRO A 6 -35.18 11.70 23.40
C PRO A 6 -35.08 10.26 22.84
N ASN A 7 -36.20 9.73 22.36
CA ASN A 7 -36.36 8.40 21.77
C ASN A 7 -36.24 8.42 20.22
N ASP A 8 -36.23 9.58 19.58
CA ASP A 8 -35.97 9.68 18.13
C ASP A 8 -34.46 9.59 17.83
N SER A 9 -33.80 8.54 18.33
CA SER A 9 -32.34 8.37 18.39
C SER A 9 -31.70 7.93 17.06
N GLY A 10 -32.31 8.27 15.92
CA GLY A 10 -31.90 7.74 14.62
C GLY A 10 -31.78 8.74 13.48
N GLN A 11 -32.31 9.97 13.62
CA GLN A 11 -32.26 11.00 12.57
C GLN A 11 -31.88 12.39 13.06
N ASP A 12 -31.54 12.52 14.33
CA ASP A 12 -30.75 13.60 14.85
C ASP A 12 -29.28 13.45 14.39
N ILE A 13 -28.59 14.59 14.30
CA ILE A 13 -27.24 14.75 13.75
C ILE A 13 -26.20 13.73 14.26
N THR A 14 -26.44 13.11 15.42
CA THR A 14 -25.66 12.03 16.02
C THR A 14 -25.44 10.82 15.10
N GLY A 15 -26.40 10.49 14.21
CA GLY A 15 -26.29 9.39 13.25
C GLY A 15 -25.40 9.72 12.04
N LEU A 16 -25.39 10.98 11.60
CA LEU A 16 -24.53 11.47 10.51
C LEU A 16 -23.06 11.53 10.92
N LEU A 17 -22.76 11.71 12.21
CA LEU A 17 -21.40 11.69 12.74
C LEU A 17 -20.86 10.27 12.93
N ARG A 18 -21.74 9.27 13.10
CA ARG A 18 -21.37 7.85 13.20
C ARG A 18 -21.29 7.16 11.84
N GLY A 19 -21.98 7.69 10.83
CA GLY A 19 -21.87 7.27 9.42
C GLY A 19 -20.76 7.98 8.64
N GLN A 20 -20.05 8.91 9.27
CA GLN A 20 -18.79 9.41 8.74
C GLN A 20 -17.69 8.46 9.21
N ASN A 21 -17.37 7.48 8.37
CA ASN A 21 -16.03 6.91 8.36
C ASN A 21 -15.05 8.08 8.36
N LEU A 22 -14.43 8.34 9.50
CA LEU A 22 -13.27 9.25 9.60
C LEU A 22 -12.02 8.62 8.97
N ASP A 23 -12.16 7.46 8.35
CA ASP A 23 -11.15 6.80 7.51
C ASP A 23 -11.14 7.36 6.08
N ASP A 24 -12.21 8.02 5.61
CA ASP A 24 -12.34 8.34 4.17
C ASP A 24 -12.04 9.81 3.80
N VAL A 25 -12.23 10.83 4.66
CA VAL A 25 -11.85 12.23 4.34
C VAL A 25 -11.60 13.07 5.61
N TYR A 26 -10.38 13.02 6.18
CA TYR A 26 -9.86 14.12 7.02
C TYR A 26 -8.46 14.54 6.55
N LEU A 27 -8.47 15.54 5.67
CA LEU A 27 -7.34 16.25 5.10
C LEU A 27 -6.76 17.26 6.10
N GLY A 28 -6.23 16.82 7.24
CA GLY A 28 -5.71 17.78 8.21
C GLY A 28 -4.93 17.18 9.37
N ASN A 29 -3.61 17.10 9.19
CA ASN A 29 -2.59 17.14 10.25
C ASN A 29 -2.40 15.85 11.10
N GLU A 30 -1.47 15.00 10.64
CA GLU A 30 -0.59 14.12 11.46
C GLU A 30 -0.87 12.61 11.53
N ALA A 31 -1.25 12.00 10.42
CA ALA A 31 -0.66 10.70 10.09
C ALA A 31 0.42 10.94 9.01
N PRO A 32 1.69 11.28 9.37
CA PRO A 32 2.78 11.27 8.40
C PRO A 32 2.85 9.94 7.63
N THR A 33 2.35 8.86 8.24
CA THR A 33 2.16 7.55 7.64
C THR A 33 1.17 7.52 6.47
N ALA A 34 0.04 8.24 6.51
CA ALA A 34 -0.96 8.23 5.43
C ALA A 34 -0.48 9.00 4.18
N VAL A 35 0.16 10.16 4.40
CA VAL A 35 0.77 10.94 3.31
C VAL A 35 1.95 10.18 2.71
N ALA A 36 2.80 9.59 3.55
CA ALA A 36 3.89 8.73 3.09
C ALA A 36 3.34 7.53 2.29
N LEU A 37 2.25 6.91 2.75
CA LEU A 37 1.67 5.76 2.07
C LEU A 37 1.14 6.10 0.68
N ASN A 38 0.44 7.22 0.56
CA ASN A 38 -0.08 7.66 -0.74
C ASN A 38 1.08 8.04 -1.70
N LEU A 39 2.12 8.69 -1.19
CA LEU A 39 3.30 9.06 -1.96
C LEU A 39 4.11 7.83 -2.42
N ILE A 40 4.33 6.87 -1.51
CA ILE A 40 5.03 5.62 -1.79
C ILE A 40 4.22 4.80 -2.80
N ASN A 41 2.92 4.60 -2.60
CA ASN A 41 2.07 3.87 -3.54
C ASN A 41 2.03 4.53 -4.92
N ALA A 42 1.93 5.86 -4.99
CA ALA A 42 1.97 6.59 -6.25
C ALA A 42 3.32 6.40 -6.98
N ALA A 43 4.44 6.56 -6.27
CA ALA A 43 5.78 6.39 -6.83
C ALA A 43 6.04 4.92 -7.26
N LEU A 44 5.66 3.96 -6.44
CA LEU A 44 5.81 2.53 -6.73
C LEU A 44 4.92 2.10 -7.90
N SER A 45 3.69 2.60 -8.02
CA SER A 45 2.79 2.22 -9.12
C SER A 45 3.37 2.60 -10.49
N LEU A 46 3.96 3.80 -10.58
CA LEU A 46 4.54 4.32 -11.80
C LEU A 46 5.83 3.57 -12.15
N LEU A 47 6.66 3.29 -11.14
CA LEU A 47 7.90 2.53 -11.32
C LEU A 47 7.62 1.05 -11.67
N ALA A 48 6.64 0.44 -11.01
CA ALA A 48 6.23 -0.95 -11.25
C ALA A 48 5.66 -1.14 -12.66
N ALA A 49 4.84 -0.22 -13.14
CA ALA A 49 4.30 -0.26 -14.49
C ALA A 49 5.41 -0.28 -15.56
N VAL A 50 6.42 0.59 -15.41
CA VAL A 50 7.58 0.63 -16.31
C VAL A 50 8.40 -0.66 -16.21
N CYS A 51 8.60 -1.17 -15.00
CA CYS A 51 9.39 -2.39 -14.76
C CYS A 51 8.75 -3.63 -15.40
N ILE A 52 7.42 -3.78 -15.29
CA ILE A 52 6.66 -4.87 -15.92
C ILE A 52 6.76 -4.77 -17.45
N GLY A 53 6.70 -3.56 -18.02
CA GLY A 53 6.89 -3.36 -19.46
C GLY A 53 8.26 -3.84 -19.96
N LEU A 54 9.32 -3.53 -19.20
CA LEU A 54 10.68 -4.00 -19.50
C LEU A 54 10.81 -5.53 -19.35
N LEU A 55 10.13 -6.13 -18.37
CA LEU A 55 10.13 -7.58 -18.15
C LEU A 55 9.50 -8.34 -19.31
N VAL A 56 8.38 -7.84 -19.84
CA VAL A 56 7.76 -8.42 -21.04
C VAL A 56 8.69 -8.29 -22.25
N TYR A 57 9.33 -7.13 -22.43
CA TYR A 57 10.27 -6.89 -23.53
C TYR A 57 11.48 -7.84 -23.48
N ALA A 58 12.10 -8.00 -22.30
CA ALA A 58 13.22 -8.90 -22.09
C ALA A 58 12.84 -10.37 -22.31
N GLY A 59 11.65 -10.79 -21.86
CA GLY A 59 11.13 -12.13 -22.05
C GLY A 59 10.93 -12.48 -23.52
N PHE A 60 10.35 -11.56 -24.30
CA PHE A 60 10.19 -11.74 -25.74
C PHE A 60 11.52 -11.83 -26.48
N LEU A 61 12.50 -11.00 -26.10
CA LEU A 61 13.83 -11.00 -26.71
C LEU A 61 14.55 -12.35 -26.54
N TRP A 62 14.44 -12.99 -25.37
CA TRP A 62 15.07 -14.29 -25.14
C TRP A 62 14.42 -15.43 -25.93
N VAL A 63 13.10 -15.41 -26.07
CA VAL A 63 12.37 -16.43 -26.85
C VAL A 63 12.66 -16.32 -28.35
N TRP A 64 12.92 -15.11 -28.84
CA TRP A 64 13.25 -14.84 -30.25
C TRP A 64 14.73 -15.02 -30.60
N ALA A 65 15.64 -15.05 -29.62
CA ALA A 65 17.06 -15.34 -29.79
C ALA A 65 17.30 -16.84 -30.11
N ARG A 66 16.67 -17.36 -31.17
CA ARG A 66 16.85 -18.73 -31.66
C ARG A 66 18.04 -18.77 -32.62
N GLY A 67 19.24 -19.00 -32.09
CA GLY A 67 20.33 -19.57 -32.89
C GLY A 67 21.71 -18.93 -32.75
N ASN A 68 21.82 -17.71 -32.22
CA ASN A 68 23.10 -17.06 -32.01
C ASN A 68 23.49 -17.05 -30.52
N GLN A 69 24.58 -17.72 -30.14
CA GLN A 69 25.07 -17.79 -28.76
C GLN A 69 25.28 -16.40 -28.14
N ASP A 70 25.68 -15.40 -28.94
CA ASP A 70 25.83 -14.02 -28.46
C ASP A 70 24.49 -13.37 -28.09
N GLU A 71 23.43 -13.63 -28.85
CA GLU A 71 22.09 -13.12 -28.53
C GLU A 71 21.52 -13.80 -27.29
N VAL A 72 21.76 -15.11 -27.13
CA VAL A 72 21.37 -15.85 -25.93
C VAL A 72 22.09 -15.31 -24.69
N LYS A 73 23.39 -15.02 -24.80
CA LYS A 73 24.17 -14.42 -23.70
C LYS A 73 23.66 -13.03 -23.33
N LYS A 74 23.42 -12.18 -24.34
CA LYS A 74 22.89 -10.83 -24.16
C LYS A 74 21.48 -10.83 -23.56
N ALA A 75 20.63 -11.76 -23.98
CA ALA A 75 19.31 -11.96 -23.41
C ALA A 75 19.36 -12.47 -21.96
N LYS A 76 20.31 -13.36 -21.62
CA LYS A 76 20.54 -13.80 -20.24
C LYS A 76 20.92 -12.66 -19.30
N ASP A 77 21.85 -11.79 -19.72
CA ASP A 77 22.26 -10.63 -18.93
C ASP A 77 21.07 -9.67 -18.71
N MET A 78 20.24 -9.48 -19.74
CA MET A 78 19.03 -8.67 -19.65
C MET A 78 17.97 -9.29 -18.71
N ILE A 79 17.78 -10.61 -18.76
CA ILE A 79 16.88 -11.33 -17.85
C ILE A 79 17.39 -11.20 -16.41
N GLN A 80 18.69 -11.33 -16.15
CA GLN A 80 19.25 -11.16 -14.81
C GLN A 80 18.95 -9.77 -14.24
N GLY A 81 19.16 -8.71 -15.03
CA GLY A 81 18.81 -7.34 -14.63
C GLY A 81 17.30 -7.17 -14.36
N THR A 82 16.47 -7.85 -15.14
CA THR A 82 15.01 -7.81 -15.00
C THR A 82 14.54 -8.52 -13.73
N VAL A 83 15.11 -9.69 -13.41
CA VAL A 83 14.77 -10.45 -12.19
C VAL A 83 15.09 -9.64 -10.93
N ILE A 84 16.20 -8.89 -10.92
CA ILE A 84 16.56 -8.01 -9.81
C ILE A 84 15.50 -6.91 -9.64
N GLY A 85 15.02 -6.32 -10.72
CA GLY A 85 13.91 -5.35 -10.70
C GLY A 85 12.61 -5.93 -10.11
N LEU A 86 12.26 -7.16 -10.50
CA LEU A 86 11.10 -7.88 -9.96
C LEU A 86 11.21 -8.09 -8.44
N VAL A 87 12.39 -8.51 -7.97
CA VAL A 87 12.65 -8.73 -6.53
C VAL A 87 12.55 -7.42 -5.75
N ILE A 88 13.03 -6.30 -6.29
CA ILE A 88 12.93 -4.99 -5.63
C ILE A 88 11.47 -4.57 -5.43
N VAL A 89 10.61 -4.76 -6.43
CA VAL A 89 9.18 -4.43 -6.32
C VAL A 89 8.50 -5.27 -5.23
N LEU A 90 8.76 -6.57 -5.21
CA LEU A 90 8.21 -7.47 -4.19
C LEU A 90 8.73 -7.11 -2.78
N ALA A 91 10.03 -6.78 -2.67
CA ALA A 91 10.64 -6.35 -1.41
C ALA A 91 10.03 -5.02 -0.91
N ALA A 92 9.82 -4.04 -1.80
CA ALA A 92 9.25 -2.76 -1.43
C ALA A 92 7.82 -2.90 -0.89
N LEU A 93 6.99 -3.75 -1.52
CA LEU A 93 5.64 -4.06 -1.04
C LEU A 93 5.68 -4.76 0.33
N GLY A 94 6.57 -5.74 0.51
CA GLY A 94 6.74 -6.46 1.77
C GLY A 94 7.20 -5.55 2.92
N ILE A 95 8.19 -4.69 2.67
CA ILE A 95 8.70 -3.72 3.65
C ILE A 95 7.60 -2.73 4.05
N THR A 96 6.82 -2.24 3.07
CA THR A 96 5.71 -1.33 3.33
C THR A 96 4.74 -1.96 4.34
N GLN A 97 4.24 -3.17 4.06
CA GLN A 97 3.31 -3.87 4.96
C GLN A 97 3.92 -4.18 6.34
N PHE A 98 5.20 -4.53 6.38
CA PHE A 98 5.93 -4.80 7.63
C PHE A 98 5.99 -3.56 8.53
N VAL A 99 6.28 -2.38 7.95
CA VAL A 99 6.32 -1.12 8.69
C VAL A 99 4.93 -0.78 9.26
N PHE A 100 3.85 -0.95 8.50
CA PHE A 100 2.49 -0.70 9.00
C PHE A 100 2.08 -1.63 10.13
N THR A 101 2.38 -2.93 9.99
CA THR A 101 2.07 -3.92 11.02
C THR A 101 2.84 -3.60 12.31
N THR A 102 4.15 -3.35 12.19
CA THR A 102 5.00 -3.04 13.34
C THR A 102 4.59 -1.74 14.03
N VAL A 103 4.33 -0.67 13.27
CA VAL A 103 3.94 0.63 13.84
C VAL A 103 2.50 0.61 14.39
N GLY A 104 1.59 -0.10 13.73
CA GLY A 104 0.20 -0.30 14.19
C GLY A 104 0.13 -1.07 15.50
N ASP A 105 0.91 -2.15 15.63
CA ASP A 105 0.98 -2.97 16.85
C ASP A 105 1.58 -2.20 18.03
N ILE A 106 2.65 -1.42 17.79
CA ILE A 106 3.30 -0.59 18.83
C ILE A 106 2.38 0.54 19.29
N THR A 107 1.54 1.07 18.41
CA THR A 107 0.58 2.15 18.75
C THR A 107 -0.71 1.60 19.40
N GLY A 108 -1.13 0.39 19.04
CA GLY A 108 -2.30 -0.30 19.59
C GLY A 108 -2.09 -0.96 20.96
N ALA A 109 -0.84 -1.21 21.37
CA ALA A 109 -0.51 -1.76 22.69
C ALA A 109 -0.69 -0.79 23.87
N THR A 110 -1.08 0.48 23.63
CA THR A 110 -1.38 1.47 24.69
C THR A 110 -2.89 1.67 24.92
N VAL A 111 -3.71 0.67 24.61
CA VAL A 111 -5.12 0.66 25.06
C VAL A 111 -5.41 -0.74 25.61
N ASN A 112 -5.80 -0.82 26.89
CA ASN A 112 -6.13 -2.04 27.66
C ASN A 112 -5.02 -2.64 28.55
N THR A 113 -4.32 -1.82 29.33
CA THR A 113 -3.74 -2.28 30.61
C THR A 113 -3.97 -1.22 31.68
N GLY A 114 -5.18 -1.20 32.26
CA GLY A 114 -5.53 -0.27 33.33
C GLY A 114 -6.91 -0.43 33.97
N ALA A 115 -7.77 -1.33 33.49
CA ALA A 115 -9.14 -1.46 33.97
C ALA A 115 -9.50 -2.86 34.55
N ALA A 116 -8.53 -3.58 35.13
CA ALA A 116 -8.79 -4.90 35.74
C ALA A 116 -8.09 -5.15 37.08
N THR A 117 -7.71 -4.11 37.83
CA THR A 117 -7.22 -4.27 39.22
C THR A 117 -7.62 -3.09 40.11
N SER A 118 -8.84 -3.07 40.63
CA SER A 118 -9.22 -2.79 42.03
C SER A 118 -10.73 -2.82 42.18
#